data_AF-A0A2V3IFW1-F1
#
_entry.id   AF-A0A2V3IFW1-F1
#
_cell.length_a   1.000
_cell.length_b   1.000
_cell.length_c   1.000
_cell.angle_alpha   90.00
_cell.angle_beta   90.00
_cell.angle_gamma   90.00
#
_symmetry.space_group_name_H-M   'P 1'
#
loop_
_entity.id
_entity.type
_entity.pdbx_description
1 polymer ?
#
loop_
_entity_poly.entity_id
_entity_poly.type
_entity_poly.pdbx_seq_one_letter_code
_entity_poly.pdbx_strand_id
1 'polypeptide(L)'
;MTSLEVLHHMLKKKEYFANFETFLQRFCDHIIDMACDKDDTVAATAIRLLNFLLPHNSNDRFLRPAQCPSICDIAFENHHTDVRRAAGEFLTNMVTMDIDDVPSFASKQSHVQRKRNGRRTSTGPFNTFLRAIPPIQRAREDIRELLFAIVRKGDDRVDAALAVDAVWDSLPSLRCWHAFEELLLEEQQPDTASPDGEALSNSEKGLFCGMLLASAAEASGNLNPM
;
A
#
# COMPACT_ATOMS: atom_id res chain seq x y z
N MET A 1 -4.06 12.07 25.21
CA MET A 1 -5.11 11.73 24.23
C MET A 1 -5.28 12.92 23.32
N THR A 2 -4.82 12.83 22.07
CA THR A 2 -4.86 13.96 21.13
C THR A 2 -6.28 14.11 20.57
N SER A 3 -6.63 15.31 20.08
CA SER A 3 -7.93 15.56 19.44
C SER A 3 -8.20 14.62 18.26
N LEU A 4 -7.13 14.16 17.59
CA LEU A 4 -7.17 13.25 16.46
C LEU A 4 -7.56 11.82 16.84
N GLU A 5 -7.10 11.32 18.00
CA GLU A 5 -7.52 10.01 18.53
C GLU A 5 -9.02 9.98 18.85
N VAL A 6 -9.53 11.08 19.41
CA VAL A 6 -10.96 11.23 19.72
C VAL A 6 -11.77 11.23 18.43
N LEU A 7 -11.36 12.01 17.42
CA LEU A 7 -12.00 12.04 16.10
C LEU A 7 -12.01 10.64 15.47
N HIS A 8 -10.87 9.94 15.46
CA HIS A 8 -10.77 8.59 14.92
C HIS A 8 -11.70 7.60 15.65
N HIS A 9 -11.78 7.67 16.99
CA HIS A 9 -12.70 6.82 17.74
C HIS A 9 -14.17 7.12 17.46
N MET A 10 -14.55 8.39 17.28
CA MET A 10 -15.93 8.77 16.93
C MET A 10 -16.31 8.29 15.53
N LEU A 11 -15.41 8.42 14.55
CA LEU A 11 -15.66 8.04 13.15
C LEU A 11 -15.86 6.53 12.95
N LYS A 12 -15.28 5.69 13.81
CA LYS A 12 -15.50 4.23 13.79
C LYS A 12 -16.98 3.86 14.02
N LYS A 13 -17.76 4.72 14.65
CA LYS A 13 -19.19 4.51 14.85
C LYS A 13 -19.95 5.07 13.62
N LYS A 14 -20.60 4.18 12.88
CA LYS A 14 -21.33 4.52 11.63
C LYS A 14 -22.35 5.65 11.80
N GLU A 15 -22.96 5.76 12.99
CA GLU A 15 -23.93 6.81 13.33
C GLU A 15 -23.35 8.23 13.28
N TYR A 16 -22.04 8.39 13.49
CA TYR A 16 -21.38 9.69 13.48
C TYR A 16 -20.73 10.03 12.14
N PHE A 17 -20.33 9.02 11.36
CA PHE A 17 -19.58 9.25 10.12
C PHE A 17 -20.30 10.20 9.15
N ALA A 18 -21.59 9.99 8.90
CA ALA A 18 -22.37 10.85 7.99
C ALA A 18 -22.45 12.32 8.46
N ASN A 19 -22.47 12.55 9.78
CA ASN A 19 -22.50 13.90 10.35
C ASN A 19 -21.14 14.60 10.26
N PHE A 20 -20.05 13.82 10.19
CA PHE A 20 -18.69 14.34 10.08
C PHE A 20 -18.19 14.45 8.65
N GLU A 21 -18.92 13.99 7.64
CA GLU A 21 -18.47 14.02 6.25
C GLU A 21 -18.10 15.44 5.77
N THR A 22 -18.96 16.43 5.99
CA THR A 22 -18.67 17.84 5.64
C THR A 22 -17.54 18.43 6.46
N PHE A 23 -17.38 17.99 7.71
CA PHE A 23 -16.24 18.38 8.54
C PHE A 23 -14.95 17.82 7.93
N LEU A 24 -14.91 16.53 7.62
CA LEU A 24 -13.75 15.86 7.06
C LEU A 24 -13.34 16.47 5.71
N GLN A 25 -14.28 16.76 4.83
CA GLN A 25 -14.00 17.47 3.57
C GLN A 25 -13.24 18.79 3.76
N ARG A 26 -13.47 19.49 4.88
CA ARG A 26 -12.80 20.78 5.17
C ARG A 26 -11.46 20.61 5.88
N PHE A 27 -11.28 19.54 6.65
CA PHE A 27 -10.11 19.34 7.50
C PHE A 27 -9.15 18.26 6.99
N CYS A 28 -9.49 17.54 5.90
CA CYS A 28 -8.65 16.50 5.34
C CYS A 28 -7.26 17.00 4.92
N ASP A 29 -7.16 18.18 4.31
CA ASP A 29 -5.86 18.76 3.96
C ASP A 29 -4.97 18.93 5.21
N HIS A 30 -5.55 19.35 6.34
CA HIS A 30 -4.82 19.44 7.59
C HIS A 30 -4.46 18.08 8.21
N ILE A 31 -5.31 17.06 8.02
CA ILE A 31 -4.99 15.68 8.45
C ILE A 31 -3.82 15.13 7.64
N ILE A 32 -3.72 15.48 6.36
CA ILE A 32 -2.60 15.11 5.50
C ILE A 32 -1.32 15.82 5.96
N ASP A 33 -1.39 17.11 6.28
CA ASP A 33 -0.24 17.82 6.87
C ASP A 33 0.22 17.17 8.18
N MET A 34 -0.72 16.75 9.04
CA MET A 34 -0.43 16.03 10.29
C MET A 34 0.19 14.65 10.06
N ALA A 35 -0.06 14.00 8.90
CA ALA A 35 0.58 12.73 8.56
C ALA A 35 2.08 12.88 8.29
N CYS A 36 2.53 14.09 7.94
CA CYS A 36 3.92 14.46 7.73
C CYS A 36 4.50 15.26 8.93
N ASP A 37 3.85 15.22 10.09
CA ASP A 37 4.33 15.92 11.28
C ASP A 37 5.65 15.30 11.81
N LYS A 38 6.43 16.08 12.54
CA LYS A 38 7.67 15.61 13.19
C LYS A 38 7.38 14.80 14.44
N ASP A 39 6.20 14.93 15.04
CA ASP A 39 5.76 14.10 16.14
C ASP A 39 5.21 12.77 15.60
N ASP A 40 5.98 11.70 15.80
CA ASP A 40 5.63 10.34 15.37
C ASP A 40 4.26 9.88 15.85
N THR A 41 3.81 10.33 17.04
CA THR A 41 2.50 9.94 17.58
C THR A 41 1.36 10.61 16.83
N VAL A 42 1.56 11.87 16.43
CA VAL A 42 0.60 12.63 15.62
C VAL A 42 0.55 12.05 14.21
N ALA A 43 1.72 11.86 13.59
CA ALA A 43 1.86 11.28 12.26
C ALA A 43 1.21 9.90 12.16
N ALA A 44 1.55 8.97 13.06
CA ALA A 44 0.96 7.63 13.06
C ALA A 44 -0.57 7.66 13.25
N THR A 45 -1.07 8.55 14.11
CA THR A 45 -2.52 8.69 14.34
C THR A 45 -3.24 9.26 13.11
N ALA A 46 -2.64 10.24 12.44
CA ALA A 46 -3.16 10.83 11.21
C ALA A 46 -3.21 9.79 10.09
N ILE A 47 -2.14 9.05 9.86
CA ILE A 47 -2.10 8.01 8.83
C ILE A 47 -3.13 6.91 9.11
N ARG A 48 -3.28 6.47 10.37
CA ARG A 48 -4.34 5.51 10.75
C ARG A 48 -5.75 6.04 10.48
N LEU A 49 -5.97 7.34 10.69
CA LEU A 49 -7.24 7.96 10.34
C LEU A 49 -7.43 7.99 8.80
N LEU A 50 -6.39 8.30 8.03
CA LEU A 50 -6.45 8.26 6.57
C LEU A 50 -6.71 6.84 6.04
N ASN A 51 -6.12 5.81 6.64
CA ASN A 51 -6.45 4.40 6.39
C ASN A 51 -7.94 4.11 6.60
N PHE A 52 -8.51 4.64 7.68
CA PHE A 52 -9.94 4.49 7.96
C PHE A 52 -10.81 5.22 6.93
N LEU A 53 -10.38 6.38 6.43
CA LEU A 53 -11.12 7.17 5.46
C LEU A 53 -11.01 6.65 4.03
N LEU A 54 -9.94 5.93 3.69
CA LEU A 54 -9.65 5.49 2.33
C LEU A 54 -10.80 4.66 1.69
N PRO A 55 -11.42 3.66 2.36
CA PRO A 55 -12.58 2.94 1.82
C PRO A 55 -13.83 3.81 1.65
N HIS A 56 -13.89 4.96 2.30
CA HIS A 56 -15.00 5.92 2.23
C HIS A 56 -14.74 7.05 1.23
N ASN A 57 -13.58 7.08 0.57
CA ASN A 57 -13.15 8.14 -0.32
C ASN A 57 -13.79 8.07 -1.72
N SER A 58 -15.12 7.91 -1.78
CA SER A 58 -15.85 7.96 -3.05
C SER A 58 -15.75 9.37 -3.67
N ASN A 59 -15.41 9.44 -4.96
CA ASN A 59 -15.24 10.69 -5.71
C ASN A 59 -14.15 11.64 -5.16
N ASP A 60 -13.02 11.12 -4.66
CA ASP A 60 -11.88 11.94 -4.21
C ASP A 60 -12.23 12.97 -3.11
N ARG A 61 -13.27 12.68 -2.34
CA ARG A 61 -13.90 13.63 -1.42
C ARG A 61 -13.02 14.01 -0.22
N PHE A 62 -12.13 13.12 0.20
CA PHE A 62 -11.29 13.24 1.38
C PHE A 62 -9.80 13.23 1.03
N LEU A 63 -9.38 12.28 0.19
CA LEU A 63 -8.00 12.13 -0.25
C LEU A 63 -7.96 12.35 -1.76
N ARG A 64 -7.28 13.42 -2.19
CA ARG A 64 -7.07 13.65 -3.62
C ARG A 64 -5.91 12.82 -4.13
N PRO A 65 -5.89 12.49 -5.43
CA PRO A 65 -4.84 11.62 -5.92
C PRO A 65 -3.42 12.18 -5.74
N ALA A 66 -3.25 13.48 -5.90
CA ALA A 66 -1.95 14.12 -5.71
C ALA A 66 -1.33 13.95 -4.30
N GLN A 67 -2.11 13.58 -3.29
CA GLN A 67 -1.68 13.53 -1.89
C GLN A 67 -1.33 12.12 -1.38
N CYS A 68 -1.75 11.06 -2.05
CA CYS A 68 -1.43 9.69 -1.60
C CYS A 68 0.06 9.33 -1.76
N PRO A 69 0.77 9.73 -2.84
CA PRO A 69 2.20 9.39 -2.99
C PRO A 69 3.05 9.83 -1.81
N SER A 70 2.86 11.05 -1.30
CA SER A 70 3.62 11.55 -0.15
C SER A 70 3.38 10.75 1.14
N ILE A 71 2.18 10.17 1.31
CA ILE A 71 1.89 9.30 2.46
C ILE A 71 2.54 7.92 2.25
N CYS A 72 2.53 7.39 1.03
CA CYS A 72 3.19 6.13 0.70
C CYS A 72 4.71 6.23 0.86
N ASP A 73 5.32 7.37 0.51
CA ASP A 73 6.77 7.55 0.57
C ASP A 73 7.32 7.43 2.00
N ILE A 74 6.51 7.78 3.01
CA ILE A 74 6.81 7.61 4.45
C ILE A 74 7.10 6.14 4.80
N ALA A 75 6.46 5.19 4.11
CA ALA A 75 6.69 3.76 4.33
C ALA A 75 8.13 3.33 3.97
N PHE A 76 8.81 4.14 3.16
CA PHE A 76 10.16 3.89 2.65
C PHE A 76 11.22 4.81 3.27
N GLU A 77 10.86 5.60 4.28
CA GLU A 77 11.76 6.52 4.97
C GLU A 77 12.16 6.00 6.35
N ASN A 78 13.26 6.54 6.89
CA ASN A 78 13.74 6.25 8.24
C ASN A 78 12.89 6.97 9.31
N HIS A 79 11.60 6.64 9.40
CA HIS A 79 10.70 7.05 10.48
C HIS A 79 10.60 5.99 11.57
N HIS A 80 10.03 6.38 12.72
CA HIS A 80 9.67 5.44 13.76
C HIS A 80 8.78 4.31 13.20
N THR A 81 9.01 3.08 13.64
CA THR A 81 8.38 1.86 13.12
C THR A 81 6.85 1.94 13.08
N ASP A 82 6.22 2.56 14.07
CA ASP A 82 4.75 2.73 14.10
C ASP A 82 4.21 3.62 12.97
N VAL A 83 4.94 4.70 12.63
CA VAL A 83 4.57 5.61 11.54
C VAL A 83 4.72 4.90 10.21
N ARG A 84 5.86 4.23 10.04
CA ARG A 84 6.21 3.47 8.84
C ARG A 84 5.25 2.31 8.57
N ARG A 85 4.85 1.56 9.61
CA ARG A 85 3.85 0.49 9.48
C ARG A 85 2.44 1.03 9.20
N ALA A 86 2.06 2.18 9.77
CA ALA A 86 0.80 2.83 9.41
C ALA A 86 0.79 3.28 7.94
N ALA A 87 1.90 3.84 7.45
CA ALA A 87 2.09 4.22 6.06
C ALA A 87 2.12 3.00 5.13
N GLY A 88 2.76 1.90 5.56
CA GLY A 88 2.78 0.64 4.82
C GLY A 88 1.41 -0.01 4.71
N GLU A 89 0.56 0.09 5.74
CA GLU A 89 -0.85 -0.31 5.66
C GLU A 89 -1.60 0.54 4.62
N PHE A 90 -1.35 1.85 4.58
CA PHE A 90 -1.94 2.76 3.60
C PHE A 90 -1.51 2.40 2.18
N LEU A 91 -0.21 2.21 1.96
CA LEU A 91 0.35 1.75 0.69
C LEU A 91 -0.25 0.40 0.27
N THR A 92 -0.39 -0.54 1.21
CA THR A 92 -0.99 -1.85 0.92
C THR A 92 -2.42 -1.70 0.45
N ASN A 93 -3.23 -0.87 1.11
CA ASN A 93 -4.60 -0.63 0.68
C ASN A 93 -4.61 -0.01 -0.73
N MET A 94 -3.73 0.95 -1.02
CA MET A 94 -3.62 1.54 -2.36
C MET A 94 -3.22 0.51 -3.44
N VAL A 95 -2.29 -0.39 -3.15
CA VAL A 95 -1.81 -1.44 -4.07
C VAL A 95 -2.85 -2.55 -4.24
N THR A 96 -3.64 -2.84 -3.20
CA THR A 96 -4.59 -3.96 -3.21
C THR A 96 -6.03 -3.59 -3.55
N MET A 97 -6.39 -2.32 -3.58
CA MET A 97 -7.70 -1.89 -4.05
C MET A 97 -7.82 -2.08 -5.57
N ASP A 98 -8.92 -2.68 -6.02
CA ASP A 98 -9.15 -2.88 -7.46
C ASP A 98 -9.48 -1.53 -8.14
N ILE A 99 -9.00 -1.33 -9.38
CA ILE A 99 -9.06 -0.07 -10.16
C ILE A 99 -10.47 0.55 -10.23
N ASP A 100 -11.54 -0.24 -10.14
CA ASP A 100 -12.93 0.24 -10.14
C ASP A 100 -13.35 0.92 -8.81
N ASP A 101 -12.63 0.65 -7.71
CA ASP A 101 -12.82 1.24 -6.37
C ASP A 101 -11.72 2.26 -6.02
N VAL A 102 -10.73 2.46 -6.90
CA VAL A 102 -9.67 3.46 -6.74
C VAL A 102 -10.19 4.84 -7.19
N PRO A 103 -9.99 5.89 -6.38
CA PRO A 103 -10.22 7.27 -6.79
C PRO A 103 -9.25 7.64 -7.93
N SER A 104 -9.67 7.48 -9.19
CA SER A 104 -8.99 7.79 -10.46
C SER A 104 -7.50 8.22 -10.39
N PHE A 105 -6.61 7.28 -10.08
CA PHE A 105 -5.14 7.47 -10.14
C PHE A 105 -4.50 6.97 -11.43
N ALA A 106 -5.13 6.01 -12.09
CA ALA A 106 -4.58 5.33 -13.24
C ALA A 106 -5.40 5.66 -14.49
N SER A 107 -5.10 6.78 -15.14
CA SER A 107 -5.45 6.92 -16.56
C SER A 107 -4.21 7.25 -17.37
N LYS A 108 -3.58 6.17 -17.87
CA LYS A 108 -3.24 5.95 -19.30
C LYS A 108 -2.29 4.75 -19.42
N GLN A 109 -2.85 3.54 -19.48
CA GLN A 109 -2.38 2.50 -20.41
C GLN A 109 -3.40 1.34 -20.48
N SER A 110 -3.75 1.00 -21.72
CA SER A 110 -4.56 -0.13 -22.20
C SER A 110 -5.87 -0.47 -21.49
N HIS A 111 -6.95 -0.01 -22.11
CA HIS A 111 -8.31 -0.49 -21.97
C HIS A 111 -8.40 -1.95 -22.48
N VAL A 112 -8.41 -2.94 -21.57
CA VAL A 112 -8.96 -4.27 -21.87
C VAL A 112 -10.00 -4.61 -20.80
N GLN A 113 -11.27 -4.37 -21.14
CA GLN A 113 -12.40 -4.85 -20.34
C GLN A 113 -12.34 -6.38 -20.26
N ARG A 114 -11.94 -6.92 -19.10
CA ARG A 114 -12.13 -8.34 -18.80
C ARG A 114 -13.28 -8.52 -17.82
N LYS A 115 -14.44 -8.82 -18.41
CA LYS A 115 -15.67 -9.27 -17.75
C LYS A 115 -15.35 -10.53 -16.91
N ARG A 116 -15.34 -10.42 -15.58
CA ARG A 116 -15.19 -11.59 -14.68
C ARG A 116 -16.44 -11.79 -13.84
N ASN A 117 -17.21 -12.80 -14.23
CA ASN A 117 -18.20 -13.47 -13.39
C ASN A 117 -17.45 -14.24 -12.29
N GLY A 118 -17.35 -13.64 -11.11
CA GLY A 118 -16.85 -14.27 -9.89
C GLY A 118 -17.43 -13.49 -8.72
N ARG A 119 -18.36 -14.11 -8.01
CA ARG A 119 -19.11 -13.50 -6.90
C ARG A 119 -18.12 -13.15 -5.79
N ARG A 120 -17.69 -11.88 -5.75
CA ARG A 120 -16.87 -11.29 -4.69
C ARG A 120 -17.60 -11.47 -3.37
N THR A 121 -17.06 -12.27 -2.46
CA THR A 121 -17.33 -12.06 -1.05
C THR A 121 -16.58 -10.80 -0.67
N SER A 122 -17.30 -9.70 -0.53
CA SER A 122 -16.80 -8.46 0.04
C SER A 122 -16.34 -8.74 1.47
N THR A 123 -15.09 -9.14 1.64
CA THR A 123 -14.49 -9.18 2.96
C THR A 123 -14.30 -7.73 3.37
N GLY A 124 -15.21 -7.25 4.23
CA GLY A 124 -15.12 -5.91 4.80
C GLY A 124 -13.80 -5.69 5.55
N PRO A 125 -13.56 -4.46 6.04
CA PRO A 125 -12.24 -3.99 6.50
C PRO A 125 -11.78 -4.56 7.85
N PHE A 126 -12.21 -5.77 8.24
CA PHE A 126 -12.02 -6.30 9.59
C PHE A 126 -11.67 -7.80 9.63
N ASN A 127 -10.62 -8.23 8.91
CA ASN A 127 -9.98 -9.52 9.21
C ASN A 127 -8.45 -9.40 9.03
N THR A 128 -7.82 -8.66 9.96
CA THR A 128 -6.36 -8.46 10.02
C THR A 128 -5.62 -9.70 10.57
N PHE A 129 -6.30 -10.63 11.25
CA PHE A 129 -5.61 -11.58 12.13
C PHE A 129 -5.19 -12.92 11.48
N LEU A 130 -5.66 -13.22 10.27
CA LEU A 130 -5.20 -14.37 9.49
C LEU A 130 -5.29 -13.99 8.01
N ARG A 131 -4.40 -13.09 7.54
CA ARG A 131 -4.30 -12.82 6.10
C ARG A 131 -3.76 -14.09 5.42
N ALA A 132 -4.66 -14.92 4.91
CA ALA A 132 -4.29 -16.07 4.11
C ALA A 132 -3.46 -15.59 2.90
N ILE A 133 -2.42 -16.35 2.55
CA ILE A 133 -1.63 -16.06 1.34
C ILE A 133 -2.59 -16.07 0.15
N PRO A 134 -2.68 -14.97 -0.62
CA PRO A 134 -3.60 -14.90 -1.75
C PRO A 134 -3.17 -15.84 -2.88
N PRO A 135 -4.06 -16.14 -3.85
CA PRO A 135 -3.70 -16.90 -5.03
C PRO A 135 -2.49 -16.30 -5.74
N ILE A 136 -1.65 -17.13 -6.35
CA ILE A 136 -0.36 -16.71 -6.92
C ILE A 136 -0.49 -15.54 -7.89
N GLN A 137 -1.51 -15.53 -8.78
CA GLN A 137 -1.70 -14.44 -9.73
C GLN A 137 -1.90 -13.10 -9.02
N ARG A 138 -2.66 -13.11 -7.92
CA ARG A 138 -2.91 -11.89 -7.15
C ARG A 138 -1.66 -11.46 -6.39
N ALA A 139 -0.96 -12.41 -5.77
CA ALA A 139 0.28 -12.11 -5.06
C ALA A 139 1.32 -11.47 -5.99
N ARG A 140 1.40 -11.93 -7.25
CA ARG A 140 2.28 -11.37 -8.26
C ARG A 140 1.93 -9.94 -8.63
N GLU A 141 0.66 -9.65 -8.85
CA GLU A 141 0.18 -8.29 -9.13
C GLU A 141 0.55 -7.35 -7.97
N ASP A 142 0.24 -7.75 -6.73
CA ASP A 142 0.53 -6.91 -5.56
C ASP A 142 2.05 -6.68 -5.36
N ILE A 143 2.88 -7.70 -5.59
CA ILE A 143 4.36 -7.58 -5.50
C ILE A 143 4.89 -6.63 -6.57
N ARG A 144 4.39 -6.70 -7.81
CA ARG A 144 4.79 -5.78 -8.90
C ARG A 144 4.39 -4.34 -8.60
N GLU A 145 3.16 -4.13 -8.13
CA GLU A 145 2.69 -2.80 -7.77
C GLU A 145 3.47 -2.20 -6.60
N LEU A 146 3.86 -3.02 -5.60
CA LEU A 146 4.76 -2.57 -4.53
C LEU A 146 6.14 -2.20 -5.08
N LEU A 147 6.73 -3.03 -5.95
CA LEU A 147 7.99 -2.72 -6.60
C LEU A 147 7.90 -1.38 -7.36
N PHE A 148 6.86 -1.19 -8.17
CA PHE A 148 6.66 0.06 -8.90
C PHE A 148 6.40 1.26 -7.99
N ALA A 149 5.74 1.07 -6.85
CA ALA A 149 5.58 2.13 -5.87
C ALA A 149 6.93 2.60 -5.30
N ILE A 150 7.83 1.65 -5.00
CA ILE A 150 9.18 1.98 -4.53
C ILE A 150 9.99 2.67 -5.63
N VAL A 151 9.97 2.13 -6.85
CA VAL A 151 10.71 2.68 -7.99
C VAL A 151 10.24 4.09 -8.34
N ARG A 152 8.93 4.37 -8.25
CA ARG A 152 8.34 5.68 -8.53
C ARG A 152 8.83 6.77 -7.58
N LYS A 153 9.19 6.42 -6.34
CA LYS A 153 9.82 7.36 -5.41
C LYS A 153 11.14 7.92 -5.97
N GLY A 154 11.80 7.17 -6.87
CA GLY A 154 12.98 7.63 -7.60
C GLY A 154 14.25 7.75 -6.76
N ASP A 155 14.25 7.19 -5.54
CA ASP A 155 15.42 7.15 -4.68
C ASP A 155 16.12 5.79 -4.81
N ASP A 156 17.32 5.80 -5.39
CA ASP A 156 18.17 4.61 -5.55
C ASP A 156 18.59 3.96 -4.21
N ARG A 157 18.29 4.61 -3.07
CA ARG A 157 18.69 4.16 -1.73
C ARG A 157 17.54 3.59 -0.88
N VAL A 158 16.36 3.36 -1.46
CA VAL A 158 15.29 2.71 -0.67
C VAL A 158 15.76 1.32 -0.24
N ASP A 159 15.84 1.13 1.08
CA ASP A 159 16.17 -0.17 1.66
C ASP A 159 14.98 -1.11 1.51
N ALA A 160 15.17 -2.18 0.72
CA ALA A 160 14.17 -3.21 0.53
C ALA A 160 13.69 -3.81 1.85
N ALA A 161 14.56 -3.90 2.87
CA ALA A 161 14.19 -4.40 4.19
C ALA A 161 13.23 -3.46 4.91
N LEU A 162 13.46 -2.14 4.84
CA LEU A 162 12.55 -1.15 5.43
C LEU A 162 11.18 -1.17 4.74
N ALA A 163 11.17 -1.26 3.41
CA ALA A 163 9.94 -1.34 2.64
C ALA A 163 9.14 -2.62 2.96
N VAL A 164 9.82 -3.76 3.06
CA VAL A 164 9.19 -5.04 3.42
C VAL A 164 8.65 -5.01 4.85
N ASP A 165 9.42 -4.55 5.85
CA ASP A 165 8.95 -4.43 7.25
C ASP A 165 7.74 -3.48 7.36
N ALA A 166 7.72 -2.38 6.59
CA ALA A 166 6.60 -1.43 6.61
C ALA A 166 5.27 -2.09 6.21
N VAL A 167 5.29 -3.01 5.24
CA VAL A 167 4.09 -3.67 4.71
C VAL A 167 3.93 -5.11 5.18
N TRP A 168 4.83 -5.64 6.01
CA TRP A 168 4.88 -7.08 6.31
C TRP A 168 3.58 -7.62 6.90
N ASP A 169 2.96 -6.86 7.80
CA ASP A 169 1.71 -7.24 8.47
C ASP A 169 0.47 -7.04 7.59
N SER A 170 0.55 -6.10 6.64
CA SER A 170 -0.56 -5.74 5.77
C SER A 170 -0.52 -6.47 4.43
N LEU A 171 0.63 -6.83 3.88
CA LEU A 171 0.74 -7.43 2.56
C LEU A 171 1.11 -8.93 2.64
N PRO A 172 0.12 -9.85 2.70
CA PRO A 172 0.36 -11.28 2.80
C PRO A 172 1.03 -11.85 1.54
N SER A 173 0.91 -11.17 0.40
CA SER A 173 1.51 -11.53 -0.88
C SER A 173 3.03 -11.70 -0.79
N LEU A 174 3.71 -10.98 0.11
CA LEU A 174 5.15 -11.13 0.36
C LEU A 174 5.54 -12.51 0.91
N ARG A 175 4.59 -13.28 1.45
CA ARG A 175 4.82 -14.66 1.91
C ARG A 175 4.68 -15.69 0.79
N CYS A 176 4.26 -15.27 -0.41
CA CYS A 176 4.13 -16.13 -1.58
C CYS A 176 5.44 -16.17 -2.37
N TRP A 177 6.45 -16.91 -1.90
CA TRP A 177 7.74 -16.99 -2.62
C TRP A 177 7.64 -17.58 -4.02
N HIS A 178 6.64 -18.42 -4.28
CA HIS A 178 6.37 -18.91 -5.64
C HIS A 178 5.94 -17.78 -6.60
N ALA A 179 5.30 -16.72 -6.09
CA ALA A 179 5.02 -15.53 -6.88
C ALA A 179 6.30 -14.77 -7.28
N PHE A 180 7.27 -14.68 -6.37
CA PHE A 180 8.58 -14.10 -6.68
C PHE A 180 9.32 -14.92 -7.74
N GLU A 181 9.29 -16.25 -7.64
CA GLU A 181 9.89 -17.17 -8.61
C GLU A 181 9.27 -16.99 -10.01
N GLU A 182 7.94 -16.99 -10.14
CA GLU A 182 7.29 -16.78 -11.44
C GLU A 182 7.65 -15.42 -12.06
N LEU A 183 7.73 -14.35 -11.25
CA LEU A 183 8.12 -13.03 -11.75
C LEU A 183 9.58 -13.00 -12.24
N LEU A 184 10.51 -13.67 -11.56
CA LEU A 184 11.90 -13.80 -12.02
C LEU A 184 12.01 -14.58 -13.32
N LEU A 185 11.20 -15.64 -13.48
CA LEU A 185 11.22 -16.50 -14.65
C LEU A 185 10.58 -15.85 -15.88
N GLU A 186 9.51 -15.08 -15.69
CA GLU A 186 8.86 -14.32 -16.79
C GLU A 186 9.80 -13.31 -17.44
N GLU A 187 10.73 -12.72 -16.68
CA GLU A 187 11.74 -11.81 -17.23
C GLU A 187 12.85 -12.52 -18.01
N GLN A 188 13.02 -13.83 -17.82
CA GLN A 188 14.03 -14.62 -18.52
C GLN A 188 13.54 -15.17 -19.87
N GLN A 189 12.25 -15.04 -20.21
CA GLN A 189 11.71 -15.47 -21.49
C GLN A 189 11.80 -14.34 -22.54
N PRO A 190 12.70 -14.44 -23.55
CA PRO A 190 12.84 -13.43 -24.60
C PRO A 190 11.67 -13.41 -25.61
N ASP A 191 10.79 -14.40 -25.61
CA ASP A 191 9.86 -14.67 -26.72
C ASP A 191 8.42 -14.14 -26.54
N THR A 192 8.11 -13.48 -25.42
CA THR A 192 6.80 -12.81 -25.21
C THR A 192 6.93 -11.30 -25.09
N ALA A 193 7.87 -10.71 -25.83
CA ALA A 193 7.95 -9.27 -26.02
C ALA A 193 6.69 -8.77 -26.74
N SER A 194 5.64 -8.48 -25.96
CA SER A 194 4.79 -7.34 -26.29
C SER A 194 5.72 -6.13 -26.45
N PRO A 195 5.59 -5.35 -27.53
CA PRO A 195 6.52 -4.26 -27.86
C PRO A 195 6.59 -3.15 -26.80
N ASP A 196 5.70 -3.17 -25.80
CA ASP A 196 5.59 -2.19 -24.72
C ASP A 196 5.97 -2.77 -23.33
N GLY A 197 6.42 -4.03 -23.24
CA GLY A 197 6.84 -4.65 -21.99
C GLY A 197 8.29 -4.32 -21.67
N GLU A 198 8.56 -3.11 -21.18
CA GLU A 198 9.90 -2.73 -20.69
C GLU A 198 10.36 -3.73 -19.63
N ALA A 199 11.41 -4.49 -19.96
CA ALA A 199 12.06 -5.37 -19.01
C ALA A 199 12.60 -4.54 -17.84
N LEU A 200 12.49 -5.05 -16.61
CA LEU A 200 13.00 -4.35 -15.43
C LEU A 200 14.48 -3.98 -15.62
N SER A 201 14.83 -2.75 -15.25
CA SER A 201 16.19 -2.26 -15.20
C SER A 201 17.02 -3.07 -14.19
N ASN A 202 18.35 -3.02 -14.32
CA ASN A 202 19.24 -3.73 -13.39
C ASN A 202 19.08 -3.25 -11.94
N SER A 203 18.71 -1.98 -11.72
CA SER A 203 18.43 -1.43 -10.40
C SER A 203 17.15 -2.03 -9.81
N GLU A 204 16.09 -2.09 -10.62
CA GLU A 204 14.80 -2.66 -10.23
C GLU A 204 14.91 -4.15 -9.90
N LYS A 205 15.74 -4.89 -10.65
CA LYS A 205 16.06 -6.31 -10.35
C LYS A 205 16.80 -6.46 -9.02
N GLY A 206 17.74 -5.56 -8.74
CA GLY A 206 18.44 -5.51 -7.45
C GLY A 206 17.48 -5.30 -6.29
N LEU A 207 16.57 -4.34 -6.44
CA LEU A 207 15.52 -4.06 -5.46
C LEU A 207 14.56 -5.24 -5.28
N PHE A 208 14.10 -5.85 -6.38
CA PHE A 208 13.21 -6.99 -6.36
C PHE A 208 13.83 -8.20 -5.63
N CYS A 209 15.10 -8.52 -5.94
CA CYS A 209 15.86 -9.53 -5.20
C CYS A 209 16.02 -9.17 -3.72
N GLY A 210 16.25 -7.88 -3.42
CA GLY A 210 16.28 -7.36 -2.05
C GLY A 210 14.97 -7.60 -1.30
N MET A 211 13.83 -7.34 -1.93
CA MET A 211 12.50 -7.57 -1.36
C MET A 211 12.28 -9.07 -1.07
N LEU A 212 12.67 -9.95 -1.99
CA LEU A 212 12.59 -11.40 -1.78
C LEU A 212 13.43 -11.83 -0.56
N LEU A 213 14.69 -11.39 -0.49
CA LEU A 213 15.58 -11.71 0.62
C LEU A 213 15.05 -11.17 1.96
N ALA A 214 14.57 -9.93 1.99
CA ALA A 214 13.96 -9.33 3.16
C ALA A 214 12.70 -10.08 3.60
N SER A 215 11.85 -10.50 2.65
CA SER A 215 10.65 -11.30 2.95
C SER A 215 11.00 -12.66 3.58
N ALA A 216 12.07 -13.29 3.11
CA ALA A 216 12.56 -14.55 3.66
C ALA A 216 13.17 -14.34 5.07
N ALA A 217 13.91 -13.24 5.26
CA ALA A 217 14.49 -12.88 6.54
C ALA A 217 13.39 -12.59 7.59
N GLU A 218 12.35 -11.83 7.23
CA GLU A 218 11.19 -11.54 8.10
C GLU A 218 10.45 -12.84 8.47
N ALA A 219 10.17 -13.70 7.49
CA ALA A 219 9.53 -14.99 7.75
C ALA A 219 10.34 -15.91 8.67
N SER A 220 11.68 -15.82 8.61
CA SER A 220 12.58 -16.58 9.48
C SER A 220 12.69 -16.01 10.90
N GLY A 221 12.13 -14.82 11.16
CA GLY A 221 12.24 -14.12 12.44
C GLY A 221 13.61 -13.51 12.70
N ASN A 222 14.45 -13.37 11.66
CA ASN A 222 15.83 -12.87 11.78
C ASN A 222 15.94 -11.34 11.68
N LEU A 223 14.88 -10.64 11.29
CA LEU A 223 14.85 -9.18 11.28
C LEU A 223 14.28 -8.69 12.62
N ASN A 224 15.18 -8.35 13.54
CA ASN A 224 14.91 -7.27 14.48
C ASN A 224 15.44 -6.00 13.84
N PRO A 225 14.63 -5.21 13.11
CA PRO A 225 14.97 -3.82 12.89
C PRO A 225 14.79 -3.11 14.24
N MET A 226 15.91 -2.89 14.94
CA MET A 226 16.00 -2.01 16.12
C MET A 226 15.70 -0.57 15.73
#